data_AF-A0A3S9F2F5-F1
#
_entry.id   AF-A0A3S9F2F5-F1
#
_cell.length_a   1.000
_cell.length_b   1.000
_cell.length_c   1.000
_cell.angle_alpha   90.00
_cell.angle_beta   90.00
_cell.angle_gamma   90.00
#
_symmetry.space_group_name_H-M   'P 1'
#
loop_
_entity.id
_entity.type
_entity.pdbx_description
1 polymer ?
#
loop_
_entity_poly.entity_id
_entity_poly.type
_entity_poly.pdbx_seq_one_letter_code
_entity_poly.pdbx_strand_id
1 'polypeptide(L)'
;MSRLENFISRMTAQRDILDHVCAEVAKMEGLVLELGLGNGRTFHHLRERLPGRRIVVFDREVGAHASSIPDAENLVLGEIRETGRKFIGIEAALVHADIGTGYDDRDAVTATWLPDLIASLLRVGGFAVSGTPLDHPLLQRLPAPTSEPADRYFLCKRV
;
A
#
# COMPACT_ATOMS: atom_id res chain seq x y z
N MET A 1 -21.17 -13.20 6.68
CA MET A 1 -20.95 -11.87 6.10
C MET A 1 -21.03 -12.00 4.59
N SER A 2 -21.81 -11.16 3.92
CA SER A 2 -21.90 -11.11 2.46
C SER A 2 -20.60 -10.57 1.84
N ARG A 3 -20.43 -10.75 0.51
CA ARG A 3 -19.30 -10.15 -0.22
C ARG A 3 -19.29 -8.62 -0.11
N LEU A 4 -20.47 -8.00 -0.04
CA LEU A 4 -20.60 -6.55 0.12
C LEU A 4 -20.17 -6.09 1.51
N GLU A 5 -20.60 -6.78 2.57
CA GLU A 5 -20.17 -6.47 3.93
C GLU A 5 -18.66 -6.66 4.11
N ASN A 6 -18.08 -7.70 3.49
CA ASN A 6 -16.64 -7.91 3.47
C ASN A 6 -15.90 -6.76 2.77
N PHE A 7 -16.42 -6.32 1.63
CA PHE A 7 -15.86 -5.18 0.91
C PHE A 7 -15.91 -3.90 1.75
N ILE A 8 -17.05 -3.57 2.34
CA ILE A 8 -17.23 -2.38 3.20
C ILE A 8 -16.25 -2.42 4.37
N SER A 9 -16.20 -3.51 5.12
CA SER A 9 -15.28 -3.67 6.26
C SER A 9 -13.82 -3.48 5.83
N ARG A 10 -13.39 -4.05 4.69
CA ARG A 10 -12.03 -3.86 4.16
C ARG A 10 -11.73 -2.41 3.80
N MET A 11 -12.64 -1.73 3.10
CA MET A 11 -12.45 -0.32 2.72
C MET A 11 -12.43 0.62 3.93
N THR A 12 -13.25 0.35 4.94
CA THR A 12 -13.22 1.08 6.23
C THR A 12 -11.87 0.90 6.93
N ALA A 13 -11.40 -0.35 7.06
CA ALA A 13 -10.10 -0.63 7.67
C ALA A 13 -8.94 0.03 6.91
N GLN A 14 -8.94 -0.07 5.58
CA GLN A 14 -7.94 0.57 4.71
C GLN A 14 -7.91 2.09 4.92
N ARG A 15 -9.07 2.77 4.87
CA ARG A 15 -9.16 4.21 5.11
C ARG A 15 -8.63 4.59 6.48
N ASP A 16 -9.07 3.90 7.53
CA ASP A 16 -8.75 4.28 8.90
C ASP A 16 -7.26 4.06 9.24
N ILE A 17 -6.66 2.98 8.72
CA ILE A 17 -5.22 2.75 8.82
C ILE A 17 -4.46 3.83 8.06
N LEU A 18 -4.87 4.15 6.83
CA LEU A 18 -4.22 5.20 6.04
C LEU A 18 -4.33 6.57 6.71
N ASP A 19 -5.49 6.92 7.26
CA ASP A 19 -5.68 8.18 8.00
C ASP A 19 -4.74 8.28 9.21
N HIS A 20 -4.60 7.19 9.97
CA HIS A 20 -3.66 7.11 11.08
C HIS A 20 -2.20 7.25 10.62
N VAL A 21 -1.79 6.48 9.62
CA VAL A 21 -0.39 6.42 9.17
C VAL A 21 0.02 7.71 8.45
N CYS A 22 -0.86 8.32 7.66
CA CYS A 22 -0.55 9.57 6.96
C CYS A 22 -0.17 10.70 7.92
N ALA A 23 -0.79 10.77 9.11
CA ALA A 23 -0.43 11.76 10.12
C ALA A 23 1.02 11.62 10.61
N GLU A 24 1.53 10.39 10.70
CA GLU A 24 2.92 10.11 11.07
C GLU A 24 3.88 10.28 9.88
N VAL A 25 3.50 9.79 8.70
CA VAL A 25 4.26 9.90 7.44
C VAL A 25 4.47 11.36 7.03
N ALA A 26 3.52 12.25 7.32
CA ALA A 26 3.66 13.68 7.06
C ALA A 26 4.91 14.29 7.74
N LYS A 27 5.34 13.71 8.87
CA LYS A 27 6.51 14.14 9.66
C LYS A 27 7.81 13.45 9.25
N MET A 28 7.76 12.55 8.26
CA MET A 28 8.90 11.74 7.80
C MET A 28 9.42 12.23 6.45
N GLU A 29 10.71 12.07 6.21
CA GLU A 29 11.27 12.18 4.86
C GLU A 29 11.06 10.87 4.09
N GLY A 30 11.11 10.92 2.76
CA GLY A 30 10.94 9.77 1.88
C GLY A 30 9.64 9.83 1.06
N LEU A 31 9.61 9.10 -0.03
CA LEU A 31 8.44 9.05 -0.93
C LEU A 31 7.32 8.17 -0.37
N VAL A 32 6.14 8.30 -0.97
CA VAL A 32 5.03 7.36 -0.79
C VAL A 32 4.93 6.52 -2.04
N LEU A 33 4.82 5.19 -1.88
CA LEU A 33 4.60 4.27 -2.99
C LEU A 33 3.21 3.65 -2.88
N GLU A 34 2.47 3.64 -3.98
CA GLU A 34 1.18 2.96 -4.14
C GLU A 34 1.37 1.78 -5.09
N LEU A 35 1.25 0.55 -4.58
CA LEU A 35 1.30 -0.67 -5.38
C LEU A 35 -0.14 -1.09 -5.70
N GLY A 36 -0.50 -1.00 -6.98
CA GLY A 36 -1.86 -1.17 -7.47
C GLY A 36 -2.64 0.14 -7.48
N LEU A 37 -2.88 0.70 -8.67
CA LEU A 37 -3.73 1.88 -8.87
C LEU A 37 -5.21 1.49 -8.89
N GLY A 38 -5.55 0.47 -9.68
CA GLY A 38 -6.95 0.07 -9.92
C GLY A 38 -7.83 1.25 -10.31
N ASN A 39 -8.93 1.48 -9.58
CA ASN A 39 -9.79 2.66 -9.80
C ASN A 39 -9.18 3.99 -9.30
N GLY A 40 -8.15 3.92 -8.46
CA GLY A 40 -7.42 5.09 -7.94
C GLY A 40 -8.04 5.74 -6.70
N ARG A 41 -8.88 5.03 -5.93
CA ARG A 41 -9.53 5.57 -4.73
C ARG A 41 -8.54 5.85 -3.60
N THR A 42 -7.65 4.89 -3.34
CA THR A 42 -6.59 4.97 -2.31
C THR A 42 -5.54 5.99 -2.70
N PHE A 43 -5.08 5.99 -3.96
CA PHE A 43 -4.22 7.04 -4.49
C PHE A 43 -4.82 8.44 -4.29
N HIS A 44 -6.10 8.63 -4.64
CA HIS A 44 -6.78 9.90 -4.43
C HIS A 44 -6.80 10.31 -2.96
N HIS A 45 -7.14 9.37 -2.07
CA HIS A 45 -7.16 9.57 -0.62
C HIS A 45 -5.79 9.95 -0.07
N LEU A 46 -4.72 9.24 -0.49
CA LEU A 46 -3.34 9.54 -0.10
C LEU A 46 -2.94 10.97 -0.53
N ARG A 47 -3.32 11.40 -1.74
CA ARG A 47 -3.05 12.75 -2.23
C ARG A 47 -3.74 13.82 -1.37
N GLU A 48 -4.95 13.57 -0.89
CA GLU A 48 -5.66 14.48 0.01
C GLU A 48 -5.05 14.51 1.42
N ARG A 49 -4.58 13.38 1.94
CA ARG A 49 -3.99 13.28 3.28
C ARG A 49 -2.53 13.73 3.36
N LEU A 50 -1.80 13.69 2.26
CA LEU A 50 -0.40 14.07 2.18
C LEU A 50 -0.19 15.15 1.10
N PRO A 51 -0.77 16.36 1.28
CA PRO A 51 -0.68 17.42 0.28
C PRO A 51 0.79 17.78 0.00
N GLY A 52 1.15 17.84 -1.28
CA GLY A 52 2.51 18.15 -1.74
C GLY A 52 3.52 17.00 -1.63
N ARG A 53 3.14 15.84 -1.06
CA ARG A 53 4.01 14.65 -1.04
C ARG A 53 3.98 13.99 -2.42
N ARG A 54 5.17 13.70 -2.97
CA ARG A 54 5.29 12.89 -4.18
C ARG A 54 4.88 11.44 -3.88
N ILE A 55 3.92 10.94 -4.65
CA ILE A 55 3.40 9.57 -4.59
C ILE A 55 3.75 8.90 -5.93
N VAL A 56 4.50 7.80 -5.90
CA VAL A 56 4.78 7.00 -7.11
C VAL A 56 3.86 5.79 -7.11
N VAL A 57 3.13 5.61 -8.19
CA VAL A 57 2.10 4.58 -8.34
C VAL A 57 2.53 3.53 -9.34
N PHE A 58 2.33 2.27 -8.99
CA PHE A 58 2.67 1.12 -9.82
C PHE A 58 1.40 0.37 -10.21
N ASP A 59 1.25 0.07 -11.49
CA ASP A 59 0.18 -0.81 -11.98
C ASP A 59 0.62 -1.49 -13.28
N ARG A 60 -0.10 -2.52 -13.70
CA ARG A 60 0.07 -3.15 -15.02
C ARG A 60 -0.53 -2.28 -16.11
N GLU A 61 -1.65 -1.61 -15.81
CA GLU A 61 -2.39 -0.80 -16.76
C GLU A 61 -3.15 0.34 -16.08
N VAL A 62 -3.60 1.32 -16.87
CA VAL A 62 -4.37 2.46 -16.36
C VAL A 62 -5.87 2.17 -16.50
N GLY A 63 -6.51 1.81 -15.39
CA GLY A 63 -7.96 1.64 -15.26
C GLY A 63 -8.63 2.64 -14.31
N ALA A 64 -7.91 3.70 -13.93
CA ALA A 64 -8.35 4.64 -12.90
C ALA A 64 -9.44 5.60 -13.38
N HIS A 65 -10.19 6.14 -12.41
CA HIS A 65 -11.03 7.31 -12.68
C HIS A 65 -10.16 8.49 -13.12
N ALA A 66 -10.66 9.34 -14.02
CA ALA A 66 -9.89 10.44 -14.61
C ALA A 66 -9.26 11.40 -13.58
N SER A 67 -9.94 11.62 -12.44
CA SER A 67 -9.42 12.46 -11.34
C SER A 67 -8.30 11.81 -10.50
N SER A 68 -8.04 10.51 -10.74
CA SER A 68 -7.13 9.67 -9.96
C SER A 68 -6.02 9.06 -10.82
N ILE A 69 -5.78 9.61 -12.01
CA ILE A 69 -4.61 9.24 -12.82
C ILE A 69 -3.41 10.07 -12.31
N PRO A 70 -2.30 9.45 -11.89
CA PRO A 70 -1.09 10.16 -11.52
C PRO A 70 -0.43 10.82 -12.73
N ASP A 71 0.38 11.85 -12.50
CA ASP A 71 1.24 12.41 -13.55
C ASP A 71 2.18 11.33 -14.10
N ALA A 72 2.54 11.43 -15.38
CA ALA A 72 3.30 10.39 -16.08
C ALA A 72 4.64 10.04 -15.41
N GLU A 73 5.31 11.02 -14.80
CA GLU A 73 6.57 10.82 -14.06
C GLU A 73 6.42 10.08 -12.72
N ASN A 74 5.17 9.95 -12.26
CA ASN A 74 4.78 9.31 -11.01
C ASN A 74 3.99 8.01 -11.25
N LEU A 75 3.86 7.58 -12.50
CA LEU A 75 3.18 6.35 -12.89
C LEU A 75 4.18 5.36 -13.50
N VAL A 76 4.30 4.19 -12.89
CA VAL A 76 5.20 3.12 -13.35
C VAL A 76 4.36 1.95 -13.83
N LEU A 77 4.35 1.74 -15.14
CA LEU A 77 3.61 0.64 -15.77
C LEU A 77 4.46 -0.62 -15.90
N GLY A 78 3.86 -1.77 -15.61
CA GLY A 78 4.44 -3.10 -15.77
C GLY A 78 4.17 -4.02 -14.58
N GLU A 79 4.76 -5.22 -14.60
CA GLU A 79 4.64 -6.15 -13.48
C GLU A 79 5.27 -5.56 -12.21
N ILE A 80 4.45 -5.32 -11.18
CA ILE A 80 4.86 -4.65 -9.92
C ILE A 80 6.07 -5.34 -9.27
N ARG A 81 6.13 -6.68 -9.34
CA ARG A 81 7.26 -7.46 -8.84
C ARG A 81 8.58 -7.09 -9.51
N GLU A 82 8.56 -6.71 -10.79
CA GLU A 82 9.74 -6.35 -11.57
C GLU A 82 10.03 -4.85 -11.50
N THR A 83 9.01 -4.03 -11.68
CA THR A 83 9.12 -2.57 -11.70
C THR A 83 9.47 -2.00 -10.33
N GLY A 84 8.86 -2.54 -9.26
CA GLY A 84 9.15 -2.14 -7.88
C GLY A 84 10.61 -2.39 -7.49
N ARG A 85 11.26 -3.44 -8.01
CA ARG A 85 12.67 -3.74 -7.71
C ARG A 85 13.63 -2.64 -8.16
N LYS A 86 13.24 -1.83 -9.15
CA LYS A 86 14.03 -0.69 -9.64
C LYS A 86 14.08 0.46 -8.62
N PHE A 87 13.25 0.41 -7.59
CA PHE A 87 13.16 1.40 -6.52
C PHE A 87 13.74 0.90 -5.19
N ILE A 88 14.42 -0.26 -5.17
CA ILE A 88 15.08 -0.74 -3.93
C ILE A 88 16.07 0.32 -3.44
N GLY A 89 16.02 0.61 -2.13
CA GLY A 89 16.85 1.65 -1.52
C GLY A 89 16.33 3.08 -1.70
N ILE A 90 15.11 3.27 -2.20
CA ILE A 90 14.48 4.60 -2.31
C ILE A 90 14.12 5.23 -0.96
N GLU A 91 14.22 4.46 0.14
CA GLU A 91 13.93 4.90 1.50
C GLU A 91 12.52 5.51 1.64
N ALA A 92 11.51 4.83 1.10
CA ALA A 92 10.12 5.27 1.16
C ALA A 92 9.63 5.39 2.61
N ALA A 93 8.88 6.46 2.90
CA ALA A 93 8.23 6.66 4.19
C ALA A 93 6.99 5.76 4.35
N LEU A 94 6.29 5.51 3.24
CA LEU A 94 5.09 4.68 3.17
C LEU A 94 5.12 3.83 1.91
N VAL A 95 4.81 2.55 2.05
CA VAL A 95 4.43 1.68 0.94
C VAL A 95 3.03 1.13 1.23
N HIS A 96 2.08 1.49 0.40
CA HIS A 96 0.73 0.96 0.42
C HIS A 96 0.55 -0.05 -0.72
N ALA A 97 -0.05 -1.21 -0.44
CA ALA A 97 -0.23 -2.28 -1.41
C ALA A 97 -1.65 -2.89 -1.34
N ASP A 98 -2.50 -2.51 -2.29
CA ASP A 98 -3.86 -3.05 -2.44
C ASP A 98 -3.99 -3.88 -3.71
N ILE A 99 -3.14 -4.90 -3.80
CA ILE A 99 -3.09 -5.84 -4.94
C ILE A 99 -3.68 -7.22 -4.60
N GLY A 100 -4.31 -7.34 -3.43
CA GLY A 100 -4.99 -8.55 -3.00
C GLY A 100 -6.20 -8.82 -3.88
N THR A 101 -6.23 -10.00 -4.49
CA THR A 101 -7.26 -10.39 -5.45
C THR A 101 -8.47 -11.04 -4.80
N GLY A 102 -8.33 -11.53 -3.56
CA GLY A 102 -9.35 -12.30 -2.87
C GLY A 102 -9.47 -13.74 -3.37
N TYR A 103 -8.49 -14.20 -4.16
CA TYR A 103 -8.35 -15.59 -4.60
C TYR A 103 -7.08 -16.16 -3.97
N ASP A 104 -7.23 -17.23 -3.18
CA ASP A 104 -6.15 -17.79 -2.35
C ASP A 104 -4.91 -18.18 -3.16
N ASP A 105 -5.09 -18.72 -4.36
CA ASP A 105 -4.01 -19.15 -5.25
C ASP A 105 -3.17 -17.97 -5.75
N ARG A 106 -3.81 -16.88 -6.14
CA ARG A 106 -3.16 -15.66 -6.62
C ARG A 106 -2.51 -14.89 -5.48
N ASP A 107 -3.19 -14.79 -4.36
CA ASP A 107 -2.69 -14.08 -3.19
C ASP A 107 -1.50 -14.84 -2.56
N ALA A 108 -1.47 -16.17 -2.64
CA ALA A 108 -0.32 -16.98 -2.27
C ALA A 108 0.92 -16.66 -3.13
N VAL A 109 0.76 -16.48 -4.45
CA VAL A 109 1.87 -16.06 -5.32
C VAL A 109 2.38 -14.68 -4.91
N THR A 110 1.49 -13.73 -4.64
CA THR A 110 1.87 -12.39 -4.15
C THR A 110 2.65 -12.44 -2.84
N ALA A 111 2.22 -13.30 -1.91
CA ALA A 111 2.89 -13.48 -0.62
C ALA A 111 4.34 -13.98 -0.74
N THR A 112 4.71 -14.64 -1.85
CA THR A 112 6.09 -15.12 -2.07
C THR A 112 7.11 -14.02 -2.36
N TRP A 113 6.68 -12.79 -2.66
CA TRP A 113 7.60 -11.72 -3.07
C TRP A 113 7.25 -10.34 -2.52
N LEU A 114 5.99 -10.07 -2.19
CA LEU A 114 5.56 -8.74 -1.73
C LEU A 114 6.23 -8.32 -0.42
N PRO A 115 6.35 -9.18 0.62
CA PRO A 115 6.97 -8.78 1.89
C PRO A 115 8.43 -8.35 1.71
N ASP A 116 9.23 -9.14 0.97
CA ASP A 116 10.64 -8.82 0.66
C ASP A 116 10.78 -7.52 -0.13
N LEU A 117 9.90 -7.30 -1.12
CA LEU A 117 9.90 -6.08 -1.90
C LEU A 117 9.61 -4.87 -1.02
N ILE A 118 8.51 -4.89 -0.27
CA ILE A 118 8.11 -3.78 0.62
C ILE A 118 9.21 -3.49 1.64
N ALA A 119 9.76 -4.54 2.25
CA ALA A 119 10.88 -4.43 3.19
C ALA A 119 12.11 -3.73 2.56
N SER A 120 12.38 -3.94 1.28
CA SER A 120 13.52 -3.35 0.57
C SER A 120 13.27 -1.93 0.04
N LEU A 121 12.00 -1.51 -0.02
CA LEU A 121 11.59 -0.17 -0.44
C LEU A 121 11.53 0.82 0.72
N LEU A 122 11.18 0.34 1.92
CA LEU A 122 10.97 1.17 3.09
C LEU A 122 12.28 1.64 3.75
N ARG A 123 12.28 2.89 4.22
CA ARG A 123 13.25 3.35 5.21
C ARG A 123 13.02 2.66 6.56
N VAL A 124 14.06 2.57 7.39
CA VAL A 124 13.87 2.19 8.80
C VAL A 124 12.91 3.17 9.47
N GLY A 125 11.91 2.64 10.17
CA GLY A 125 10.82 3.39 10.78
C GLY A 125 9.65 3.73 9.84
N GLY A 126 9.77 3.46 8.54
CA GLY A 126 8.68 3.64 7.56
C GLY A 126 7.56 2.62 7.73
N PHE A 127 6.40 2.91 7.13
CA PHE A 127 5.19 2.11 7.29
C PHE A 127 4.84 1.31 6.04
N ALA A 128 4.46 0.06 6.24
CA ALA A 128 3.82 -0.78 5.23
C ALA A 128 2.34 -0.92 5.56
N VAL A 129 1.49 -0.74 4.55
CA VAL A 129 0.06 -0.96 4.67
C VAL A 129 -0.39 -1.86 3.52
N SER A 130 -1.02 -3.01 3.80
CA SER A 130 -1.36 -3.96 2.74
C SER A 130 -2.67 -4.70 2.95
N GLY A 131 -3.32 -5.06 1.84
CA GLY A 131 -4.47 -5.98 1.81
C GLY A 131 -4.10 -7.46 2.01
N THR A 132 -2.82 -7.80 2.01
CA THR A 132 -2.31 -9.17 2.25
C THR A 132 -1.29 -9.18 3.39
N PRO A 133 -1.10 -10.32 4.10
CA PRO A 133 -0.09 -10.44 5.14
C PRO A 133 1.33 -10.11 4.64
N LEU A 134 2.15 -9.51 5.52
CA LEU A 134 3.53 -9.10 5.23
C LEU A 134 4.52 -9.77 6.19
N ASP A 135 4.59 -11.10 6.13
CA ASP A 135 5.49 -11.87 7.00
C ASP A 135 6.94 -11.69 6.56
N HIS A 136 7.69 -10.87 7.31
CA HIS A 136 9.09 -10.58 7.02
C HIS A 136 9.85 -10.20 8.31
N PRO A 137 11.09 -10.68 8.54
CA PRO A 137 11.84 -10.42 9.79
C PRO A 137 12.07 -8.94 10.12
N LEU A 138 12.06 -8.10 9.09
CA LEU A 138 12.30 -6.66 9.21
C LEU A 138 11.01 -5.82 9.18
N LEU A 139 9.83 -6.46 9.12
CA LEU A 139 8.54 -5.79 9.20
C LEU A 139 7.85 -6.20 10.50
N GLN A 140 7.81 -5.29 11.46
CA GLN A 140 7.09 -5.49 12.70
C GLN A 140 5.60 -5.16 12.49
N ARG A 141 4.72 -6.15 12.67
CA ARG A 141 3.27 -5.92 12.65
C ARG A 141 2.84 -5.03 13.82
N LEU A 142 2.03 -4.03 13.51
CA LEU A 142 1.44 -3.12 14.49
C LEU A 142 -0.06 -3.43 14.66
N PRO A 143 -0.65 -3.09 15.82
CA PRO A 143 -2.09 -3.12 15.96
C PRO A 143 -2.75 -2.14 14.99
N ALA A 144 -3.87 -2.55 14.40
CA ALA A 144 -4.70 -1.63 13.64
C ALA A 144 -5.30 -0.56 14.60
N PRO A 145 -5.46 0.70 14.15
CA PRO A 145 -6.06 1.77 14.94
C PRO A 145 -7.59 1.61 15.11
N THR A 146 -8.20 0.53 14.60
CA THR A 146 -9.64 0.30 14.61
C THR A 146 -10.03 -0.98 15.34
N SER A 147 -11.30 -1.05 15.74
CA SER A 147 -11.92 -2.25 16.34
C SER A 147 -12.38 -3.29 15.32
N GLU A 148 -12.10 -3.09 14.03
CA GLU A 148 -12.43 -4.06 12.96
C GLU A 148 -11.51 -5.29 13.06
N PRO A 149 -11.92 -6.46 12.54
CA PRO A 149 -11.16 -7.69 12.68
C PRO A 149 -9.73 -7.54 12.13
N ALA A 150 -8.75 -7.92 12.95
CA ALA A 150 -7.32 -7.67 12.74
C ALA A 150 -6.72 -8.30 11.47
N ASP A 151 -7.48 -9.11 10.71
CA ASP A 151 -6.98 -9.99 9.66
C ASP A 151 -7.32 -9.55 8.23
N ARG A 152 -7.81 -8.32 8.04
CA ARG A 152 -8.29 -7.86 6.72
C ARG A 152 -7.44 -6.81 6.04
N TYR A 153 -6.68 -6.06 6.84
CA TYR A 153 -5.76 -5.05 6.35
C TYR A 153 -4.62 -4.92 7.35
N PHE A 154 -3.39 -4.97 6.85
CA PHE A 154 -2.19 -5.21 7.65
C PHE A 154 -1.37 -3.94 7.72
N LEU A 155 -1.09 -3.50 8.95
CA LEU A 155 -0.18 -2.40 9.24
C LEU A 155 1.12 -2.97 9.81
N CYS A 156 2.24 -2.65 9.16
CA CYS A 156 3.57 -2.99 9.66
C CYS A 156 4.47 -1.75 9.68
N LYS A 157 5.52 -1.81 10.49
CA LYS A 157 6.60 -0.83 10.53
C LYS A 157 7.92 -1.50 10.22
N ARG A 158 8.75 -0.84 9.42
CA ARG A 158 10.11 -1.30 9.14
C ARG A 158 10.99 -1.11 10.37
N VAL A 159 11.61 -2.18 10.84
CA VAL A 159 12.59 -2.20 11.94
C VAL A 159 14.01 -2.41 11.44
#